data_AF-A0A0M9ED16-F1
#
_entry.id   AF-A0A0M9ED16-F1
#
_cell.length_a   1.000
_cell.length_b   1.000
_cell.length_c   1.000
_cell.angle_alpha   90.00
_cell.angle_beta   90.00
_cell.angle_gamma   90.00
#
_symmetry.space_group_name_H-M   'P 1'
#
loop_
_entity.id
_entity.type
_entity.pdbx_description
1 polymer ?
#
loop_
_entity_poly.entity_id
_entity_poly.type
_entity_poly.pdbx_seq_one_letter_code
_entity_poly.pdbx_strand_id
1 'polypeptide(L)'
;MSNSDLTYIPTEIWNFHNISSLNLSSNKIAIIPPEIGNLTNLKFLFISGNKISSIPSEITNLDKINNPCFSSNAIEIIAPEVIDYFKVKPDYWMSTQTVSPKQLTITSKTDHSITLSWSAIDYTKNKGGYEIYYSESADDSYTLYNT
;
A
#
# COMPACT_ATOMS: atom_id res chain seq x y z
N MET A 1 23.64 -2.98 -0.71
CA MET A 1 23.19 -4.31 -0.22
C MET A 1 21.98 -4.07 0.65
N SER A 2 20.78 -4.37 0.18
CA SER A 2 19.55 -4.29 0.98
C SER A 2 18.54 -5.30 0.44
N ASN A 3 18.93 -6.57 0.51
CA ASN A 3 17.98 -7.68 0.43
C ASN A 3 17.59 -8.01 1.88
N SER A 4 16.71 -7.21 2.44
CA SER A 4 16.05 -7.57 3.68
C SER A 4 14.69 -8.12 3.29
N ASP A 5 14.52 -9.44 3.34
CA ASP A 5 13.25 -10.13 3.10
C ASP A 5 12.32 -10.01 4.33
N LEU A 6 12.35 -8.88 5.05
CA LEU A 6 11.56 -8.72 6.28
C LEU A 6 10.07 -8.83 5.93
N THR A 7 9.43 -9.86 6.48
CA THR A 7 7.99 -10.08 6.36
C THR A 7 7.21 -9.47 7.52
N TYR A 8 7.88 -9.14 8.62
CA TYR A 8 7.31 -8.52 9.81
C TYR A 8 8.28 -7.48 10.41
N ILE A 9 7.73 -6.60 11.25
CA ILE A 9 8.48 -5.58 11.98
C ILE A 9 8.70 -6.07 13.42
N PRO A 10 9.94 -6.19 13.92
CA PRO A 10 10.21 -6.55 15.31
C PRO A 10 9.49 -5.62 16.29
N THR A 11 8.85 -6.19 17.32
CA THR A 11 8.02 -5.42 18.26
C THR A 11 8.82 -4.44 19.11
N GLU A 12 10.12 -4.68 19.26
CA GLU A 12 11.04 -3.82 20.00
C GLU A 12 11.18 -2.43 19.36
N ILE A 13 10.97 -2.30 18.04
CA ILE A 13 11.03 -1.01 17.34
C ILE A 13 10.02 -0.02 17.92
N TRP A 14 8.89 -0.50 18.41
CA TRP A 14 7.82 0.34 18.95
C TRP A 14 8.14 0.97 20.31
N ASN A 15 9.17 0.47 21.01
CA ASN A 15 9.63 1.02 22.28
C ASN A 15 10.56 2.23 22.11
N PHE A 16 11.02 2.52 20.89
CA PHE A 16 11.91 3.64 20.65
C PHE A 16 11.13 4.94 20.41
N HIS A 17 10.53 5.47 21.48
CA HIS A 17 9.71 6.69 21.42
C HIS A 17 10.43 7.94 20.90
N ASN A 18 11.76 7.94 20.83
CA ASN A 18 12.56 9.07 20.38
C ASN A 18 12.98 8.99 18.90
N ILE A 19 12.61 7.95 18.15
CA ILE A 19 13.00 7.88 16.74
C ILE A 19 12.29 8.97 15.94
N SER A 20 13.05 9.60 15.06
CA SER A 20 12.55 10.65 14.16
C SER A 20 12.48 10.20 12.71
N SER A 21 13.14 9.09 12.37
CA SER A 21 13.16 8.50 11.03
C SER A 21 13.11 6.99 11.12
N LEU A 22 12.20 6.38 10.36
CA LEU A 22 12.03 4.94 10.24
C LEU A 22 12.00 4.59 8.75
N ASN A 23 12.96 3.78 8.31
CA ASN A 23 13.04 3.29 6.95
C ASN A 23 12.88 1.77 6.93
N LEU A 24 11.77 1.33 6.34
CA LEU A 24 11.40 -0.05 6.12
C LEU A 24 11.18 -0.33 4.61
N SER A 25 11.67 0.55 3.73
CA SER A 25 11.49 0.40 2.29
C SER A 25 12.15 -0.87 1.74
N SER A 26 11.60 -1.39 0.64
CA SER A 26 12.12 -2.54 -0.10
C SER A 26 12.21 -3.82 0.74
N ASN A 27 11.14 -4.13 1.48
CA ASN A 27 10.98 -5.38 2.23
C ASN A 27 9.73 -6.14 1.74
N LYS A 28 9.29 -7.17 2.48
CA LYS A 28 8.10 -7.98 2.19
C LYS A 28 7.02 -7.80 3.26
N ILE A 29 7.00 -6.65 3.93
CA ILE A 29 6.08 -6.37 5.04
C ILE A 29 4.66 -6.29 4.50
N ALA A 30 3.75 -7.05 5.10
CA ALA A 30 2.33 -7.08 4.69
C ALA A 30 1.43 -6.19 5.57
N ILE A 31 1.84 -5.94 6.82
CA ILE A 31 1.02 -5.26 7.82
C ILE A 31 1.90 -4.29 8.61
N ILE A 32 1.40 -3.06 8.80
CA ILE A 32 1.90 -2.15 9.83
C ILE A 32 1.02 -2.33 11.07
N PRO A 33 1.58 -2.73 12.22
CA PRO A 33 0.80 -2.99 13.40
C PRO A 33 0.44 -1.65 14.11
N PRO A 34 -0.63 -1.62 14.93
CA PRO A 34 -1.14 -0.38 15.56
C PRO A 34 -0.11 0.32 16.46
N GLU A 35 0.89 -0.41 16.96
CA GLU A 35 2.00 0.10 17.75
C GLU A 35 2.86 1.15 17.02
N ILE A 36 2.69 1.31 15.70
CA ILE A 36 3.22 2.46 14.94
C ILE A 36 2.86 3.80 15.61
N GLY A 37 1.69 3.88 16.25
CA GLY A 37 1.23 5.07 16.97
C GLY A 37 2.05 5.42 18.22
N ASN A 38 2.90 4.51 18.73
CA ASN A 38 3.79 4.78 19.87
C ASN A 38 4.99 5.66 19.49
N LEU A 39 5.27 5.81 18.19
CA LEU A 39 6.42 6.54 17.66
C LEU A 39 6.10 8.03 17.48
N THR A 40 5.56 8.69 18.50
CA THR A 40 5.03 10.07 18.42
C THR A 40 6.07 11.15 18.04
N ASN A 41 7.36 10.83 18.07
CA ASN A 41 8.44 11.69 17.58
C ASN A 41 8.83 11.47 16.11
N LEU A 42 8.20 10.51 15.43
CA LEU A 42 8.51 10.14 14.06
C LEU A 42 8.15 11.27 13.09
N LYS A 43 9.13 11.67 12.26
CA LYS A 43 8.99 12.73 11.25
C LYS A 43 9.03 12.18 9.84
N PHE A 44 9.81 11.12 9.63
CA PHE A 44 10.03 10.48 8.34
C PHE A 44 9.70 9.00 8.43
N LEU A 45 8.75 8.57 7.61
CA LEU A 45 8.33 7.17 7.49
C LEU A 45 8.46 6.74 6.02
N PHE A 46 9.40 5.85 5.75
CA PHE A 46 9.62 5.27 4.42
C PHE A 46 9.24 3.80 4.48
N ILE A 47 8.16 3.43 3.79
CA ILE A 47 7.66 2.04 3.73
C ILE A 47 7.47 1.58 2.28
N SER A 48 8.03 2.31 1.31
CA SER A 48 7.85 2.04 -0.11
C SER A 48 8.43 0.70 -0.54
N GLY A 49 7.82 0.03 -1.52
CA GLY A 49 8.29 -1.27 -2.02
C GLY A 49 8.09 -2.39 -1.00
N ASN A 50 6.90 -2.48 -0.42
CA ASN A 50 6.47 -3.54 0.49
C ASN A 50 5.17 -4.19 -0.04
N LYS A 51 4.52 -5.03 0.77
CA LYS A 51 3.23 -5.67 0.46
C LYS A 51 2.12 -5.17 1.37
N ILE A 52 2.24 -3.95 1.91
CA ILE A 52 1.34 -3.43 2.93
C ILE A 52 -0.03 -3.25 2.33
N SER A 53 -1.06 -3.87 2.92
CA SER A 53 -2.44 -3.77 2.42
C SER A 53 -3.28 -2.73 3.13
N SER A 54 -2.89 -2.33 4.35
CA SER A 54 -3.63 -1.37 5.17
C SER A 54 -2.72 -0.55 6.06
N ILE A 55 -3.22 0.62 6.47
CA ILE A 55 -2.58 1.49 7.46
C ILE A 55 -3.51 1.54 8.69
N PRO A 56 -3.01 1.26 9.91
CA PRO A 56 -3.81 1.27 11.13
C PRO A 56 -4.22 2.71 11.50
N SER A 57 -5.35 2.89 12.19
CA SER A 57 -5.86 4.22 12.57
C SER A 57 -4.94 4.95 13.55
N GLU A 58 -4.14 4.21 14.31
CA GLU A 58 -3.11 4.71 15.22
C GLU A 58 -2.01 5.52 14.53
N ILE A 59 -1.91 5.46 13.19
CA ILE A 59 -1.05 6.36 12.42
C ILE A 59 -1.40 7.84 12.66
N THR A 60 -2.66 8.12 13.03
CA THR A 60 -3.14 9.47 13.35
C THR A 60 -2.48 10.06 14.59
N ASN A 61 -1.89 9.24 15.47
CA ASN A 61 -1.13 9.70 16.63
C ASN A 61 0.22 10.33 16.25
N LEU A 62 0.65 10.20 14.99
CA LEU A 62 1.97 10.63 14.53
C LEU A 62 1.94 12.07 14.00
N ASP A 63 1.65 13.04 14.86
CA ASP A 63 1.45 14.43 14.47
C ASP A 63 2.61 15.07 13.70
N LYS A 64 3.84 14.56 13.91
CA LYS A 64 5.08 15.13 13.36
C LYS A 64 5.47 14.59 11.98
N ILE A 65 4.73 13.63 11.42
CA ILE A 65 4.99 13.12 10.07
C ILE A 65 4.66 14.18 9.03
N ASN A 66 5.64 14.50 8.17
CA ASN A 66 5.47 15.52 7.12
C ASN A 66 5.50 14.95 5.70
N ASN A 67 6.24 13.85 5.46
CA ASN A 67 6.40 13.27 4.13
C ASN A 67 6.44 11.73 4.20
N PRO A 68 5.29 11.08 4.40
CA PRO A 68 5.21 9.63 4.30
C PRO A 68 5.41 9.19 2.83
N CYS A 69 6.26 8.19 2.59
CA CYS A 69 6.44 7.60 1.27
C CYS A 69 5.92 6.16 1.28
N PHE A 70 4.77 5.95 0.65
CA PHE A 70 4.00 4.69 0.68
C PHE A 70 3.98 3.95 -0.67
N SER A 71 4.65 4.48 -1.69
CA SER A 71 4.65 3.95 -3.06
C SER A 71 5.02 2.47 -3.15
N SER A 72 4.50 1.78 -4.17
CA SER A 72 4.79 0.36 -4.40
C SER A 72 4.42 -0.50 -3.19
N ASN A 73 3.14 -0.43 -2.82
CA ASN A 73 2.47 -1.25 -1.83
C ASN A 73 1.05 -1.57 -2.31
N ALA A 74 0.37 -2.46 -1.61
CA ALA A 74 -1.02 -2.84 -1.83
C ALA A 74 -2.03 -2.00 -1.01
N ILE A 75 -1.66 -0.78 -0.57
CA ILE A 75 -2.40 -0.03 0.46
C ILE A 75 -3.79 0.38 -0.04
N GLU A 76 -4.81 -0.11 0.67
CA GLU A 76 -6.17 0.39 0.62
C GLU A 76 -6.49 1.11 1.94
N ILE A 77 -6.74 2.42 1.90
CA ILE A 77 -7.17 3.18 3.09
C ILE A 77 -8.68 3.35 3.03
N ILE A 78 -9.37 2.63 3.92
CA ILE A 78 -10.84 2.68 4.05
C ILE A 78 -11.30 3.55 5.21
N ALA A 79 -10.43 3.82 6.18
CA ALA A 79 -10.74 4.55 7.41
C ALA A 79 -10.78 6.08 7.14
N PRO A 80 -11.93 6.77 7.32
CA PRO A 80 -12.07 8.20 7.04
C PRO A 80 -11.08 9.08 7.80
N GLU A 81 -10.80 8.76 9.06
CA GLU A 81 -9.86 9.48 9.91
C GLU A 81 -8.43 9.41 9.40
N VAL A 82 -8.04 8.26 8.81
CA VAL A 82 -6.71 8.08 8.20
C VAL A 82 -6.62 8.86 6.89
N ILE A 83 -7.69 8.84 6.10
CA ILE A 83 -7.80 9.65 4.88
C ILE A 83 -7.65 11.13 5.21
N ASP A 84 -8.42 11.64 6.18
CA ASP A 84 -8.42 13.05 6.56
C ASP A 84 -7.08 13.47 7.18
N TYR A 85 -6.46 12.60 7.96
CA TYR A 85 -5.12 12.81 8.51
C TYR A 85 -4.05 13.01 7.42
N PHE A 86 -4.11 12.25 6.32
CA PHE A 86 -3.15 12.42 5.23
C PHE A 86 -3.53 13.56 4.28
N LYS A 87 -4.81 13.87 4.06
CA LYS A 87 -5.26 14.99 3.18
C LYS A 87 -4.65 16.35 3.52
N VAL A 88 -4.35 16.58 4.80
CA VAL A 88 -3.75 17.85 5.27
C VAL A 88 -2.22 17.86 5.18
N LYS A 89 -1.59 16.76 4.75
CA LYS A 89 -0.13 16.62 4.55
C LYS A 89 0.22 16.77 3.07
N PRO A 90 1.45 17.20 2.72
CA PRO A 90 1.89 17.39 1.34
C PRO A 90 1.56 16.20 0.42
N ASP A 91 1.13 16.50 -0.81
CA ASP A 91 0.42 15.65 -1.79
C ASP A 91 1.09 14.32 -2.21
N TYR A 92 2.26 13.97 -1.68
CA TYR A 92 3.04 12.80 -2.13
C TYR A 92 2.41 11.45 -1.76
N TRP A 93 1.45 11.41 -0.84
CA TRP A 93 0.80 10.15 -0.42
C TRP A 93 -0.37 9.73 -1.34
N MET A 94 -1.13 10.66 -1.93
CA MET A 94 -2.28 10.32 -2.78
C MET A 94 -1.85 9.62 -4.07
N SER A 95 -0.70 10.02 -4.63
CA SER A 95 -0.11 9.38 -5.80
C SER A 95 0.48 7.97 -5.56
N THR A 96 0.21 7.41 -4.38
CA THR A 96 0.78 6.13 -3.96
C THR A 96 -0.26 5.12 -3.50
N GLN A 97 -1.54 5.47 -3.56
CA GLN A 97 -2.64 4.55 -3.26
C GLN A 97 -2.99 3.73 -4.49
N THR A 98 -3.09 2.41 -4.30
CA THR A 98 -3.62 1.51 -5.31
C THR A 98 -5.13 1.44 -5.16
N VAL A 99 -5.88 2.00 -6.12
CA VAL A 99 -7.35 2.01 -6.09
C VAL A 99 -7.88 0.78 -6.83
N SER A 100 -8.29 -0.27 -6.11
CA SER A 100 -8.77 -1.54 -6.71
C SER A 100 -9.79 -1.30 -7.83
N PRO A 101 -9.73 -2.05 -8.95
CA PRO A 101 -10.68 -1.90 -10.04
C PRO A 101 -12.08 -2.25 -9.53
N LYS A 102 -13.04 -1.34 -9.68
CA LYS A 102 -14.44 -1.58 -9.31
C LYS A 102 -15.19 -2.16 -10.51
N GLN A 103 -16.24 -2.94 -10.26
CA GLN A 103 -17.11 -3.54 -11.29
C GLN A 103 -16.37 -4.39 -12.34
N LEU A 104 -15.44 -5.24 -11.89
CA LEU A 104 -14.75 -6.17 -12.79
C LEU A 104 -15.76 -7.13 -13.46
N THR A 105 -15.81 -7.12 -14.78
CA THR A 105 -16.71 -7.97 -15.57
C THR A 105 -15.99 -8.59 -16.76
N ILE A 106 -16.36 -9.83 -17.11
CA ILE A 106 -15.90 -10.47 -18.34
C ILE A 106 -16.76 -9.94 -19.49
N THR A 107 -16.15 -9.25 -20.45
CA THR A 107 -16.85 -8.68 -21.61
C THR A 107 -16.77 -9.57 -22.84
N SER A 108 -15.76 -10.43 -22.92
CA SER A 108 -15.68 -11.47 -23.95
C SER A 108 -14.85 -12.65 -23.47
N LYS A 109 -15.14 -13.82 -24.03
CA LYS A 109 -14.40 -15.06 -23.82
C LYS A 109 -14.19 -15.75 -25.15
N THR A 110 -12.96 -16.19 -25.40
CA THR A 110 -12.61 -17.12 -26.47
C THR A 110 -12.15 -18.44 -25.83
N ASP A 111 -11.79 -19.42 -26.66
CA ASP A 111 -11.25 -20.70 -26.19
C ASP A 111 -9.89 -20.53 -25.46
N HIS A 112 -9.20 -19.41 -25.63
CA HIS A 112 -7.84 -19.18 -25.10
C HIS A 112 -7.68 -17.85 -24.34
N SER A 113 -8.73 -17.02 -24.24
CA SER A 113 -8.62 -15.71 -23.62
C SER A 113 -9.92 -15.22 -22.99
N ILE A 114 -9.78 -14.37 -21.97
CA ILE A 114 -10.87 -13.58 -21.40
C ILE A 114 -10.53 -12.10 -21.53
N THR A 115 -11.51 -11.28 -21.88
CA THR A 115 -11.39 -9.82 -21.83
C THR A 115 -12.14 -9.32 -20.61
N LEU A 116 -11.47 -8.51 -19.79
CA LEU A 116 -12.02 -7.90 -18.59
C LEU A 116 -12.32 -6.42 -18.84
N SER A 117 -13.38 -5.90 -18.23
CA SER A 117 -13.63 -4.46 -18.10
C SER A 117 -13.88 -4.10 -16.64
N TRP A 118 -13.61 -2.85 -16.27
CA TRP A 118 -13.81 -2.30 -14.93
C TRP A 118 -14.21 -0.82 -15.02
N SER A 119 -14.79 -0.27 -13.95
CA SER A 119 -15.10 1.16 -13.85
C SER A 119 -13.82 2.00 -13.95
N ALA A 120 -13.90 3.14 -14.64
CA ALA A 120 -12.81 4.10 -14.69
C ALA A 120 -12.37 4.47 -13.27
N ILE A 121 -11.06 4.39 -13.02
CA ILE A 121 -10.45 4.83 -11.77
C ILE A 121 -10.20 6.33 -11.91
N ASP A 122 -10.75 7.13 -11.00
CA ASP A 122 -10.62 8.59 -11.06
C ASP A 122 -9.13 9.01 -11.08
N TYR A 123 -8.74 9.68 -12.16
CA TYR A 123 -7.35 10.00 -12.47
C TYR A 123 -6.81 11.11 -11.55
N THR A 124 -5.93 10.76 -10.61
CA THR A 124 -5.21 11.74 -9.78
C THR A 124 -3.70 11.68 -10.04
N LYS A 125 -3.29 12.29 -11.15
CA LYS A 125 -1.95 12.76 -11.54
C LYS A 125 -0.70 11.85 -11.44
N ASN A 126 -0.62 10.79 -10.62
CA ASN A 126 0.48 9.82 -10.59
C ASN A 126 0.09 8.52 -9.84
N LYS A 127 -0.11 7.42 -10.59
CA LYS A 127 0.09 5.98 -10.26
C LYS A 127 -0.68 5.27 -9.12
N GLY A 128 -1.65 4.45 -9.55
CA GLY A 128 -1.65 2.99 -9.32
C GLY A 128 -1.70 2.31 -10.71
N GLY A 129 -0.89 1.28 -10.94
CA GLY A 129 -0.90 0.50 -12.20
C GLY A 129 -1.31 -0.93 -11.90
N TYR A 130 -2.06 -1.56 -12.81
CA TYR A 130 -2.39 -2.98 -12.75
C TYR A 130 -1.59 -3.73 -13.80
N GLU A 131 -0.93 -4.81 -13.40
CA GLU A 131 -0.43 -5.82 -14.31
C GLU A 131 -1.38 -7.03 -14.29
N ILE A 132 -1.94 -7.38 -15.44
CA ILE A 132 -2.77 -8.58 -15.60
C ILE A 132 -1.85 -9.70 -16.05
N TYR A 133 -1.62 -10.69 -15.18
CA TYR A 133 -0.92 -11.93 -15.53
C TYR A 133 -1.97 -12.98 -15.95
N TYR A 134 -1.81 -13.57 -17.14
CA TYR A 134 -2.62 -14.70 -17.59
C TYR A 134 -1.81 -16.00 -17.47
N SER A 135 -2.47 -17.12 -17.12
CA SER A 135 -1.89 -18.46 -17.23
C SER A 135 -2.31 -19.08 -18.56
N GLU A 136 -1.39 -19.74 -19.27
CA GLU A 136 -1.66 -20.49 -20.50
C GLU A 136 -2.20 -21.91 -20.22
N SER A 137 -2.23 -22.33 -18.94
CA SER A 137 -2.73 -23.64 -18.52
C SER A 137 -4.23 -23.59 -18.25
N ALA A 138 -5.00 -24.45 -18.94
CA ALA A 138 -6.47 -24.48 -18.88
C ALA A 138 -7.07 -24.78 -17.49
N ASP A 139 -6.28 -25.25 -16.53
CA ASP A 139 -6.70 -25.67 -15.19
C ASP A 139 -6.27 -24.73 -14.05
N ASP A 140 -5.56 -23.63 -14.36
CA ASP A 140 -5.12 -22.67 -13.33
C ASP A 140 -6.11 -21.52 -13.14
N SER A 141 -6.41 -21.20 -11.88
CA SER A 141 -7.23 -20.04 -11.51
C SER A 141 -6.53 -18.73 -11.89
N TYR A 142 -7.22 -17.88 -12.66
CA TYR A 142 -6.79 -16.51 -12.94
C TYR A 142 -6.66 -15.74 -11.62
N THR A 143 -5.43 -15.42 -11.23
CA THR A 143 -5.17 -14.67 -10.00
C THR A 143 -4.76 -13.27 -10.38
N LEU A 144 -5.62 -12.30 -10.09
CA LEU A 144 -5.29 -10.88 -10.22
C LEU A 144 -4.37 -10.53 -9.04
N TYR A 145 -3.08 -10.33 -9.30
CA TYR A 145 -2.15 -9.88 -8.28
C TYR A 145 -2.13 -8.35 -8.19
N ASN A 146 -2.07 -7.85 -6.96
CA ASN A 146 -1.75 -6.46 -6.66
C ASN A 146 -0.22 -6.29 -6.66
N THR A 147 0.32 -5.21 -7.23
CA THR A 147 1.75 -4.84 -7.12
C THR A 147 1.93 -3.65 -6.22
#